data_AF-A0A1I0T0T1-F1
#
_entry.id   AF-A0A1I0T0T1-F1
#
_cell.length_a   1.000
_cell.length_b   1.000
_cell.length_c   1.000
_cell.angle_alpha   90.00
_cell.angle_beta   90.00
_cell.angle_gamma   90.00
#
_symmetry.space_group_name_H-M   'P 1'
#
loop_
_entity.id
_entity.type
_entity.pdbx_description
1 polymer ?
#
loop_
_entity_poly.entity_id
_entity_poly.type
_entity_poly.pdbx_seq_one_letter_code
_entity_poly.pdbx_strand_id
1 'polypeptide(L)'
;MPSKFKIKIPDPCQEQWEVMQPHENGKFCDSCQKSVIDFTNFSDRDLQEWFTKNQGNSCGRLKPEQLDRLIHVKSNFAICRFKPNLIAASLFAFLSFPKFGNANIFSSYPTFQTYNKKSLTDNVLEGNSEDGFVTVQGMVTDGDEKLPIIGATVTITGSKITTVTDRNGKFEFKLNRKEFKNKIFLDLRYIGYETKHVKVKLVRDGVIFIKMKMDSYVLGGLAIIEQPTFLERISQLLSG
;
A
#
# COMPACT_ATOMS: atom_id res chain seq x y z
N MET A 1 -25.53 -7.26 1.97
CA MET A 1 -24.59 -7.49 3.09
C MET A 1 -24.75 -6.42 4.15
N PRO A 2 -24.50 -6.75 5.43
CA PRO A 2 -24.47 -5.78 6.51
C PRO A 2 -23.37 -4.70 6.28
N SER A 3 -23.54 -3.54 6.92
CA SER A 3 -22.55 -2.45 6.90
C SER A 3 -21.24 -2.79 7.63
N LYS A 4 -21.21 -3.94 8.31
CA LYS A 4 -20.08 -4.45 9.08
C LYS A 4 -19.99 -5.96 8.93
N PHE A 5 -18.85 -6.47 8.48
CA PHE A 5 -18.60 -7.91 8.33
C PHE A 5 -17.13 -8.24 8.61
N LYS A 6 -16.84 -9.52 8.81
CA LYS A 6 -15.47 -10.06 8.92
C LYS A 6 -15.24 -11.10 7.85
N ILE A 7 -14.06 -11.07 7.24
CA ILE A 7 -13.60 -12.10 6.31
C ILE A 7 -12.74 -13.09 7.10
N LYS A 8 -13.06 -14.38 6.99
CA LYS A 8 -12.26 -15.48 7.52
C LYS A 8 -11.95 -16.48 6.41
N ILE A 9 -10.84 -17.19 6.56
CA ILE A 9 -10.48 -18.31 5.70
C ILE A 9 -10.28 -19.52 6.61
N PRO A 10 -11.28 -20.40 6.77
CA PRO A 10 -11.15 -21.58 7.63
C PRO A 10 -10.10 -22.56 7.09
N ASP A 11 -10.09 -22.78 5.78
CA ASP A 11 -9.20 -23.72 5.12
C ASP A 11 -8.34 -22.99 4.07
N PRO A 12 -7.16 -22.46 4.47
CA PRO A 12 -6.28 -21.81 3.53
C PRO A 12 -5.68 -22.82 2.54
N CYS A 13 -5.72 -22.48 1.27
CA CYS A 13 -5.00 -23.19 0.21
C CYS A 13 -3.49 -22.96 0.38
N GLN A 14 -2.71 -24.04 0.36
CA GLN A 14 -1.25 -23.97 0.50
C GLN A 14 -0.50 -23.82 -0.83
N GLU A 15 -1.20 -23.80 -1.95
CA GLU A 15 -0.59 -23.63 -3.27
C GLU A 15 -0.06 -22.21 -3.49
N GLN A 16 0.98 -22.09 -4.32
CA GLN A 16 1.55 -20.80 -4.68
C GLN A 16 0.74 -20.13 -5.79
N TRP A 17 0.49 -18.82 -5.67
CA TRP A 17 -0.26 -18.06 -6.68
C TRP A 17 0.46 -18.05 -8.04
N GLU A 18 1.78 -18.05 -8.03
CA GLU A 18 2.64 -17.93 -9.21
C GLU A 18 2.49 -19.14 -10.14
N VAL A 19 2.26 -20.33 -9.59
CA VAL A 19 2.13 -21.59 -10.34
C VAL A 19 0.72 -21.85 -10.86
N MET A 20 -0.27 -21.04 -10.46
CA MET A 20 -1.66 -21.18 -10.90
C MET A 20 -1.85 -20.66 -12.33
N GLN A 21 -2.85 -21.22 -13.03
CA GLN A 21 -3.17 -20.88 -14.41
C GLN A 21 -3.99 -19.58 -14.50
N PRO A 22 -3.75 -18.69 -15.49
CA PRO A 22 -4.60 -17.52 -15.71
C PRO A 22 -6.07 -17.90 -15.94
N HIS A 23 -7.00 -17.19 -15.32
CA HIS A 23 -8.44 -17.46 -15.48
C HIS A 23 -9.24 -16.16 -15.28
N GLU A 24 -10.13 -15.82 -16.22
CA GLU A 24 -11.02 -14.63 -16.26
C GLU A 24 -10.66 -13.43 -15.36
N ASN A 25 -10.89 -13.53 -14.03
CA ASN A 25 -10.70 -12.47 -13.02
C ASN A 25 -9.63 -12.79 -11.96
N GLY A 26 -8.63 -13.59 -12.31
CA GLY A 26 -7.57 -14.02 -11.41
C GLY A 26 -6.86 -15.26 -11.95
N LYS A 27 -6.85 -16.31 -11.14
CA LYS A 27 -6.19 -17.57 -11.47
C LYS A 27 -7.04 -18.77 -11.09
N PHE A 28 -6.82 -19.90 -11.74
CA PHE A 28 -7.41 -21.18 -11.37
C PHE A 28 -6.41 -22.02 -10.59
N CYS A 29 -6.81 -22.48 -9.41
CA CYS A 29 -6.01 -23.37 -8.58
C CYS A 29 -6.39 -24.82 -8.85
N ASP A 30 -5.46 -25.62 -9.39
CA ASP A 30 -5.69 -27.03 -9.69
C ASP A 30 -5.87 -27.88 -8.43
N SER A 31 -5.24 -27.51 -7.31
CA SER A 31 -5.33 -28.25 -6.05
C SER A 31 -6.73 -28.18 -5.43
N CYS A 32 -7.31 -26.97 -5.33
CA CYS A 32 -8.64 -26.79 -4.74
C CYS A 32 -9.76 -26.70 -5.78
N GLN A 33 -9.44 -26.79 -7.07
CA GLN A 33 -10.35 -26.67 -8.22
C GLN A 33 -11.28 -25.46 -8.15
N LYS A 34 -10.75 -24.32 -7.67
CA LYS A 34 -11.51 -23.07 -7.52
C LYS A 34 -10.82 -21.95 -8.27
N SER A 35 -11.64 -21.04 -8.81
CA SER A 35 -11.20 -19.74 -9.27
C SER A 35 -10.79 -18.90 -8.05
N VAL A 36 -9.58 -18.36 -8.10
CA VAL A 36 -8.95 -17.56 -7.06
C VAL A 36 -8.80 -16.13 -7.56
N ILE A 37 -9.40 -15.18 -6.85
CA ILE A 37 -9.40 -13.76 -7.21
C ILE A 37 -8.36 -13.02 -6.37
N ASP A 38 -7.64 -12.09 -7.00
CA ASP A 38 -6.67 -11.25 -6.29
C ASP A 38 -7.37 -10.03 -5.65
N PHE A 39 -7.52 -10.07 -4.33
CA PHE A 39 -8.12 -8.98 -3.54
C PHE A 39 -7.08 -8.07 -2.89
N THR A 40 -5.80 -8.27 -3.15
CA THR A 40 -4.70 -7.60 -2.42
C THR A 40 -4.69 -6.08 -2.58
N ASN A 41 -5.30 -5.58 -3.66
CA ASN A 41 -5.45 -4.16 -3.96
C ASN A 41 -6.87 -3.61 -3.68
N PHE A 42 -7.79 -4.44 -3.15
CA PHE A 42 -9.16 -4.00 -2.88
C PHE A 42 -9.22 -3.16 -1.59
N SER A 43 -9.94 -2.04 -1.65
CA SER A 43 -10.33 -1.28 -0.46
C SER A 43 -11.48 -1.97 0.28
N ASP A 44 -11.74 -1.55 1.53
CA ASP A 44 -12.89 -2.04 2.32
C ASP A 44 -14.23 -1.90 1.58
N ARG A 45 -14.39 -0.83 0.78
CA ARG A 45 -15.58 -0.63 -0.05
C ARG A 45 -15.63 -1.64 -1.18
N ASP A 46 -14.52 -1.84 -1.90
CA ASP A 46 -14.45 -2.77 -3.02
C ASP A 46 -14.69 -4.21 -2.54
N LEU A 47 -14.12 -4.59 -1.39
CA LEU A 47 -14.39 -5.88 -0.75
C LEU A 47 -15.88 -6.02 -0.44
N GLN A 48 -16.51 -5.01 0.18
CA GLN A 48 -17.94 -5.05 0.50
C GLN A 48 -18.80 -5.19 -0.75
N GLU A 49 -18.56 -4.37 -1.78
CA GLU A 49 -19.32 -4.39 -3.03
C GLU A 49 -19.17 -5.73 -3.74
N TRP A 50 -17.94 -6.24 -3.82
CA TRP A 50 -17.63 -7.51 -4.46
C TRP A 50 -18.33 -8.68 -3.74
N PHE A 51 -18.21 -8.78 -2.42
CA PHE A 51 -18.82 -9.87 -1.68
C PHE A 51 -20.35 -9.77 -1.60
N THR A 52 -20.91 -8.55 -1.68
CA THR A 52 -22.35 -8.35 -1.77
C THR A 52 -22.89 -8.88 -3.09
N LYS A 53 -22.18 -8.61 -4.18
CA LYS A 53 -22.58 -9.05 -5.53
C LYS A 53 -22.43 -10.56 -5.70
N ASN A 54 -21.38 -11.16 -5.14
CA ASN A 54 -20.99 -12.55 -5.39
C ASN A 54 -21.30 -13.52 -4.23
N GLN A 55 -22.09 -13.08 -3.24
CA GLN A 55 -22.59 -13.89 -2.11
C GLN A 55 -21.50 -14.63 -1.32
N GLY A 56 -20.28 -14.10 -1.25
CA GLY A 56 -19.18 -14.73 -0.49
C GLY A 56 -18.58 -16.00 -1.08
N ASN A 57 -19.07 -16.50 -2.23
CA ASN A 57 -18.63 -17.77 -2.81
C ASN A 57 -17.40 -17.61 -3.69
N SER A 58 -16.24 -17.31 -3.09
CA SER A 58 -14.97 -17.32 -3.83
C SER A 58 -13.80 -17.78 -3.00
N CYS A 59 -12.77 -18.25 -3.72
CA CYS A 59 -11.42 -18.33 -3.20
C CYS A 59 -10.73 -16.99 -3.51
N GLY A 60 -9.94 -16.48 -2.58
CA GLY A 60 -9.30 -15.18 -2.73
C GLY A 60 -7.87 -15.17 -2.23
N ARG A 61 -7.01 -14.38 -2.88
CA ARG A 61 -5.71 -13.95 -2.38
C ARG A 61 -5.93 -12.66 -1.58
N LEU A 62 -5.79 -12.72 -0.27
CA LEU A 62 -5.94 -11.56 0.62
C LEU A 62 -4.65 -11.29 1.38
N LYS A 63 -4.41 -10.02 1.70
CA LYS A 63 -3.37 -9.64 2.67
C LYS A 63 -3.79 -10.02 4.09
N PRO A 64 -2.86 -10.33 5.01
CA PRO A 64 -3.19 -10.64 6.40
C PRO A 64 -4.02 -9.55 7.07
N GLU A 65 -3.75 -8.27 6.76
CA GLU A 65 -4.47 -7.15 7.36
C GLU A 65 -5.91 -7.02 6.85
N GLN A 66 -6.30 -7.72 5.79
CA GLN A 66 -7.69 -7.78 5.30
C GLN A 66 -8.53 -8.84 6.04
N LEU A 67 -7.90 -9.74 6.80
CA LEU A 67 -8.56 -10.86 7.49
C LEU A 67 -8.83 -10.57 8.96
N ASP A 68 -9.81 -11.28 9.53
CA ASP A 68 -10.18 -11.34 10.96
C ASP A 68 -10.52 -10.00 11.65
N ARG A 69 -10.43 -8.89 10.93
CA ARG A 69 -10.83 -7.56 11.36
C ARG A 69 -12.24 -7.22 10.91
N LEU A 70 -12.84 -6.26 11.61
CA LEU A 70 -14.12 -5.71 11.23
C LEU A 70 -13.93 -4.74 10.06
N ILE A 71 -14.51 -5.08 8.90
CA ILE A 71 -14.59 -4.17 7.76
C ILE A 71 -15.79 -3.26 7.99
N HIS A 72 -15.55 -1.95 7.98
CA HIS A 72 -16.59 -0.94 8.17
C HIS A 72 -16.55 0.07 7.04
N VAL A 73 -17.55 0.01 6.17
CA VAL A 73 -17.71 0.99 5.11
C VAL A 73 -18.56 2.13 5.66
N LYS A 74 -17.95 3.30 5.82
CA LYS A 74 -18.70 4.54 6.09
C LYS A 74 -19.54 4.84 4.85
N SER A 75 -20.85 4.77 5.00
CA SER A 75 -21.78 5.28 4.00
C SER A 75 -21.55 6.78 3.87
N ASN A 76 -21.06 7.22 2.72
CA ASN A 76 -21.03 8.63 2.34
C ASN A 76 -22.39 9.08 1.79
N PHE A 77 -23.49 8.44 2.21
CA PHE A 77 -24.82 8.94 1.91
C PHE A 77 -25.03 10.23 2.70
N ALA A 78 -24.52 11.33 2.15
CA ALA A 78 -25.10 12.63 2.40
C ALA A 78 -26.56 12.52 1.97
N ILE A 79 -27.44 12.28 2.93
CA ILE A 79 -28.86 12.55 2.78
C ILE A 79 -28.90 14.02 2.42
N CYS A 80 -28.97 14.31 1.13
CA CYS A 80 -29.37 15.61 0.65
C CYS A 80 -30.76 15.77 1.25
N ARG A 81 -30.86 16.54 2.34
CA ARG A 81 -32.13 16.87 2.98
C ARG A 81 -33.01 17.41 1.87
N PHE A 82 -33.91 16.59 1.35
CA PHE A 82 -35.01 17.04 0.53
C PHE A 82 -35.73 18.06 1.41
N LYS A 83 -35.57 19.35 1.11
CA LYS A 83 -36.42 20.40 1.65
C LYS A 83 -37.68 20.37 0.78
N PRO A 84 -38.84 19.86 1.24
CA PRO A 84 -40.03 19.77 0.40
C PRO A 84 -40.70 21.14 0.14
N ASN A 85 -40.04 22.26 0.45
CA ASN A 85 -40.63 23.60 0.41
C ASN A 85 -40.18 24.45 -0.80
N LEU A 86 -40.05 23.85 -1.99
CA LEU A 86 -39.88 24.63 -3.23
C LEU A 86 -40.71 24.02 -4.37
N ILE A 87 -42.04 24.02 -4.20
CA ILE A 87 -42.98 24.13 -5.32
C ILE A 87 -43.93 25.28 -4.97
N ALA A 88 -43.42 26.50 -5.04
CA ALA A 88 -44.25 27.70 -5.12
C ALA A 88 -43.42 28.84 -5.71
N ALA A 89 -43.90 29.34 -6.85
CA ALA A 89 -43.52 30.58 -7.53
C ALA A 89 -42.14 30.65 -8.22
N SER A 90 -42.14 30.50 -9.55
CA SER A 90 -41.54 31.52 -10.44
C SER A 90 -41.90 31.28 -11.92
N LEU A 91 -43.15 31.61 -12.27
CA LEU A 91 -43.51 31.93 -13.67
C LEU A 91 -43.15 33.38 -14.05
N PHE A 92 -42.29 34.06 -13.28
CA PHE A 92 -41.83 35.41 -13.56
C PHE A 92 -40.34 35.57 -13.24
N ALA A 93 -39.48 35.33 -14.24
CA ALA A 93 -38.14 35.90 -14.33
C ALA A 93 -37.57 35.77 -15.76
N PHE A 94 -38.40 36.00 -16.78
CA PHE A 94 -37.89 36.59 -18.02
C PHE A 94 -37.57 38.05 -17.71
N LEU A 95 -36.41 38.53 -18.19
CA LEU A 95 -35.86 39.90 -18.09
C LEU A 95 -34.96 40.21 -16.87
N SER A 96 -33.77 39.61 -16.83
CA SER A 96 -32.58 40.35 -16.39
C SER A 96 -31.32 39.76 -17.03
N PHE A 97 -30.79 40.47 -18.03
CA PHE A 97 -29.43 40.26 -18.52
C PHE A 97 -28.46 40.78 -17.46
N PRO A 98 -27.56 39.95 -16.88
CA PRO A 98 -26.43 40.50 -16.15
C PRO A 98 -25.45 41.13 -17.16
N LYS A 99 -25.06 42.39 -16.92
CA LYS A 99 -23.93 43.03 -17.59
C LYS A 99 -22.66 42.23 -17.27
N PHE A 100 -21.93 41.81 -18.29
CA PHE A 100 -20.57 41.27 -18.12
C PHE A 100 -19.67 42.37 -17.54
N GLY A 101 -19.38 42.29 -16.25
CA GLY A 101 -18.34 43.08 -15.61
C GLY A 101 -16.97 42.55 -15.99
N ASN A 102 -16.06 43.44 -16.39
CA ASN A 102 -14.67 43.11 -16.70
C ASN A 102 -14.00 42.42 -15.51
N ALA A 103 -13.41 41.25 -15.75
CA ALA A 103 -12.52 40.61 -14.79
C ALA A 103 -11.23 41.43 -14.71
N ASN A 104 -10.97 42.01 -13.54
CA ASN A 104 -9.67 42.58 -13.22
C ASN A 104 -8.68 41.42 -13.11
N ILE A 105 -7.65 41.46 -13.96
CA ILE A 105 -6.47 40.60 -13.90
C ILE A 105 -5.83 40.80 -12.53
N PHE A 106 -5.96 39.81 -11.66
CA PHE A 106 -5.26 39.81 -10.39
C PHE A 106 -3.79 39.48 -10.63
N SER A 107 -2.95 40.30 -10.03
CA SER A 107 -1.50 40.31 -10.07
C SER A 107 -0.89 38.91 -9.98
N SER A 108 -0.01 38.60 -10.93
CA SER A 108 0.96 37.53 -10.81
C SER A 108 1.80 37.76 -9.55
N TYR A 109 1.66 36.89 -8.55
CA TYR A 109 2.70 36.75 -7.54
C TYR A 109 3.99 36.30 -8.24
N PRO A 110 5.14 36.96 -8.04
CA PRO A 110 6.40 36.46 -8.57
C PRO A 110 6.70 35.13 -7.88
N THR A 111 6.54 34.03 -8.63
CA THR A 111 7.12 32.76 -8.22
C THR A 111 8.61 32.85 -8.51
N PHE A 112 9.42 33.01 -7.47
CA PHE A 112 10.85 32.79 -7.57
C PHE A 112 11.08 31.28 -7.82
N GLN A 113 11.37 30.92 -9.06
CA GLN A 113 12.07 29.66 -9.30
C GLN A 113 13.52 29.86 -8.89
N THR A 114 13.92 29.26 -7.77
CA THR A 114 15.34 29.03 -7.52
C THR A 114 15.77 27.88 -8.43
N TYR A 115 16.19 28.24 -9.65
CA TYR A 115 16.97 27.35 -10.49
C TYR A 115 18.37 27.28 -9.90
N ASN A 116 18.57 26.45 -8.87
CA ASN A 116 19.91 26.10 -8.44
C ASN A 116 20.47 25.06 -9.41
N LYS A 117 20.79 25.50 -10.64
CA LYS A 117 21.80 24.84 -11.47
C LYS A 117 23.14 25.19 -10.87
N LYS A 118 23.47 24.54 -9.75
CA LYS A 118 24.86 24.20 -9.50
C LYS A 118 25.12 22.92 -10.25
N SER A 119 25.42 23.11 -11.54
CA SER A 119 26.22 22.18 -12.32
C SER A 119 27.52 22.00 -11.54
N LEU A 120 27.60 20.96 -10.72
CA LEU A 120 28.88 20.45 -10.28
C LEU A 120 29.44 19.72 -11.50
N THR A 121 30.35 20.43 -12.14
CA THR A 121 31.33 19.89 -13.06
C THR A 121 31.83 18.55 -12.55
N ASP A 122 31.67 17.53 -13.39
CA ASP A 122 32.50 16.34 -13.38
C ASP A 122 33.96 16.80 -13.47
N ASN A 123 34.64 16.81 -12.33
CA ASN A 123 36.06 16.58 -12.29
C ASN A 123 36.22 15.18 -11.74
N VAL A 124 36.33 14.23 -12.67
CA VAL A 124 37.01 12.95 -12.43
C VAL A 124 38.44 13.30 -12.09
N LEU A 125 38.68 13.51 -10.80
CA LEU A 125 40.01 13.44 -10.22
C LEU A 125 40.14 12.03 -9.69
N GLU A 126 40.79 11.19 -10.49
CA GLU A 126 41.54 10.06 -9.96
C GLU A 126 42.49 10.60 -8.87
N GLY A 127 42.25 10.18 -7.64
CA GLY A 127 43.02 10.61 -6.48
C GLY A 127 42.92 9.56 -5.39
N ASN A 128 43.91 8.67 -5.35
CA ASN A 128 44.18 7.78 -4.22
C ASN A 128 44.29 8.58 -2.92
N SER A 129 43.45 8.26 -1.93
CA SER A 129 43.81 8.37 -0.50
C SER A 129 42.84 7.56 0.35
N GLU A 130 43.42 6.65 1.14
CA GLU A 130 42.76 6.01 2.27
C GLU A 130 42.22 7.07 3.23
N ASP A 131 40.91 7.19 3.45
CA ASP A 131 40.44 7.96 4.61
C ASP A 131 39.07 7.56 5.13
N GLY A 132 39.08 6.94 6.33
CA GLY A 132 38.01 6.93 7.32
C GLY A 132 36.65 6.31 7.00
N PHE A 133 36.24 6.11 5.74
CA PHE A 133 34.87 5.73 5.38
C PHE A 133 34.79 4.41 4.59
N VAL A 134 33.63 3.77 4.63
CA VAL A 134 33.25 2.61 3.83
C VAL A 134 31.87 2.83 3.24
N THR A 135 31.70 2.51 1.97
CA THR A 135 30.41 2.61 1.29
C THR A 135 29.74 1.24 1.26
N VAL A 136 28.47 1.18 1.68
CA VAL A 136 27.64 -0.02 1.62
C VAL A 136 26.52 0.24 0.65
N GLN A 137 26.50 -0.50 -0.47
CA GLN A 137 25.46 -0.41 -1.48
C GLN A 137 24.61 -1.69 -1.47
N GLY A 138 23.33 -1.55 -1.78
CA GLY A 138 22.47 -2.70 -1.97
C GLY A 138 21.25 -2.43 -2.83
N MET A 139 20.56 -3.51 -3.18
CA MET A 139 19.34 -3.51 -3.98
C MET A 139 18.31 -4.40 -3.29
N VAL A 140 17.10 -3.89 -3.12
CA VAL A 140 15.98 -4.57 -2.47
C VAL A 140 14.93 -4.92 -3.51
N THR A 141 14.52 -6.18 -3.52
CA THR A 141 13.56 -6.73 -4.49
C THR A 141 12.49 -7.55 -3.78
N ASP A 142 11.32 -7.65 -4.40
CA ASP A 142 10.28 -8.61 -4.05
C ASP A 142 10.81 -10.04 -4.28
N GLY A 143 10.54 -10.94 -3.35
CA GLY A 143 11.04 -12.31 -3.38
C GLY A 143 10.43 -13.17 -4.48
N ASP A 144 9.19 -12.90 -4.86
CA ASP A 144 8.37 -13.70 -5.76
C ASP A 144 8.42 -13.11 -7.18
N GLU A 145 8.05 -11.84 -7.32
CA GLU A 145 7.98 -11.11 -8.59
C GLU A 145 9.35 -10.62 -9.07
N LYS A 146 10.36 -10.60 -8.18
CA LYS A 146 11.73 -10.10 -8.44
C LYS A 146 11.77 -8.62 -8.89
N LEU A 147 10.69 -7.88 -8.62
CA LEU A 147 10.59 -6.45 -8.93
C LEU A 147 11.31 -5.61 -7.87
N PRO A 148 11.87 -4.44 -8.23
CA PRO A 148 12.49 -3.54 -7.27
C PRO A 148 11.46 -2.97 -6.29
N ILE A 149 11.80 -2.96 -5.00
CA ILE A 149 10.95 -2.33 -3.98
C ILE A 149 11.35 -0.88 -3.82
N ILE A 150 10.44 0.04 -4.15
CA ILE A 150 10.64 1.49 -4.10
C ILE A 150 10.18 2.03 -2.75
N GLY A 151 11.03 2.79 -2.06
CA GLY A 151 10.70 3.42 -0.78
C GLY A 151 10.76 2.49 0.43
N ALA A 152 11.43 1.33 0.34
CA ALA A 152 11.74 0.49 1.49
C ALA A 152 12.68 1.23 2.45
N THR A 153 12.35 1.25 3.73
CA THR A 153 13.21 1.82 4.77
C THR A 153 14.30 0.82 5.11
N VAL A 154 15.56 1.25 5.03
CA VAL A 154 16.72 0.47 5.44
C VAL A 154 17.38 1.20 6.61
N THR A 155 17.49 0.55 7.76
CA THR A 155 18.03 1.15 8.98
C THR A 155 19.18 0.32 9.52
N ILE A 156 20.25 0.96 9.98
CA ILE A 156 21.33 0.27 10.69
C ILE A 156 20.89 0.04 12.14
N THR A 157 20.70 -1.23 12.52
CA THR A 157 20.21 -1.63 13.84
C THR A 157 21.07 -1.02 14.95
N GLY A 158 20.43 -0.42 15.96
CA GLY A 158 21.11 0.24 17.08
C GLY A 158 21.60 1.66 16.80
N SER A 159 21.30 2.22 15.62
CA SER A 159 21.61 3.62 15.27
C SER A 159 20.36 4.36 14.77
N LYS A 160 20.48 5.67 14.58
CA LYS A 160 19.48 6.49 13.88
C LYS A 160 19.75 6.62 12.38
N ILE A 161 20.77 5.93 11.87
CA ILE A 161 21.18 6.01 10.47
C ILE A 161 20.21 5.17 9.64
N THR A 162 19.48 5.84 8.76
CA THR A 162 18.45 5.24 7.91
C THR A 162 18.51 5.84 6.51
N THR A 163 18.06 5.07 5.53
CA THR A 163 17.92 5.49 4.15
C THR A 163 16.69 4.81 3.55
N VAL A 164 16.28 5.23 2.36
CA VAL A 164 15.18 4.63 1.61
C VAL A 164 15.66 4.14 0.25
N THR A 165 15.06 3.08 -0.26
CA THR A 165 15.37 2.59 -1.60
C THR A 165 14.82 3.52 -2.69
N ASP A 166 15.60 3.69 -3.75
CA ASP A 166 15.24 4.49 -4.92
C ASP A 166 14.25 3.77 -5.86
N ARG A 167 13.97 4.37 -7.03
CA ARG A 167 13.07 3.80 -8.05
C ARG A 167 13.54 2.47 -8.64
N ASN A 168 14.83 2.15 -8.51
CA ASN A 168 15.43 0.89 -8.93
C ASN A 168 15.62 -0.07 -7.74
N GLY A 169 15.07 0.25 -6.57
CA GLY A 169 15.23 -0.54 -5.35
C GLY A 169 16.62 -0.42 -4.70
N LYS A 170 17.46 0.52 -5.14
CA LYS A 170 18.84 0.66 -4.65
C LYS A 170 18.92 1.55 -3.41
N PHE A 171 19.86 1.26 -2.52
CA PHE A 171 20.21 2.09 -1.37
C PHE A 171 21.72 2.17 -1.18
N GLU A 172 22.17 3.22 -0.49
CA GLU A 172 23.57 3.45 -0.17
C GLU A 172 23.74 4.03 1.25
N PHE A 173 24.76 3.56 1.97
CA PHE A 173 25.28 4.20 3.18
C PHE A 173 26.76 4.53 3.01
N LYS A 174 27.16 5.73 3.44
CA LYS A 174 28.56 6.10 3.64
C LYS A 174 28.87 6.11 5.14
N LEU A 175 29.62 5.13 5.61
CA LEU A 175 29.82 4.86 7.04
C LEU A 175 31.25 5.16 7.48
N ASN A 176 31.41 5.78 8.63
CA ASN A 176 32.72 6.04 9.21
C ASN A 176 33.27 4.77 9.88
N ARG A 177 34.45 4.31 9.48
CA ARG A 177 35.14 3.12 10.02
C ARG A 177 35.53 3.26 11.50
N LYS A 178 35.61 4.48 12.03
CA LYS A 178 35.80 4.73 13.48
C LYS A 178 34.59 4.30 14.30
N GLU A 179 33.39 4.47 13.76
CA GLU A 179 32.12 4.11 14.39
C GLU A 179 31.70 2.67 14.03
N PHE A 180 31.86 2.28 12.77
CA PHE A 180 31.47 0.98 12.24
C PHE A 180 32.68 0.19 11.76
N LYS A 181 33.15 -0.76 12.59
CA LYS A 181 34.40 -1.51 12.32
C LYS A 181 34.21 -2.60 11.25
N ASN A 182 33.63 -3.73 11.64
CA ASN A 182 33.74 -4.98 10.86
C ASN A 182 32.41 -5.44 10.26
N LYS A 183 31.30 -5.14 10.93
CA LYS A 183 29.96 -5.60 10.54
C LYS A 183 28.88 -4.63 11.00
N ILE A 184 27.79 -4.61 10.26
CA ILE A 184 26.55 -3.94 10.63
C ILE A 184 25.38 -4.91 10.49
N PHE A 185 24.27 -4.58 11.12
CA PHE A 185 22.99 -5.25 10.94
C PHE A 185 22.03 -4.23 10.33
N LEU A 186 21.31 -4.64 9.29
CA LEU A 186 20.31 -3.85 8.62
C LEU A 186 18.93 -4.40 8.97
N ASP A 187 18.04 -3.51 9.38
CA ASP A 187 16.60 -3.75 9.50
C ASP A 187 15.92 -3.11 8.28
N LEU A 188 15.32 -3.94 7.43
CA LEU A 188 14.56 -3.50 6.27
C LEU A 188 13.07 -3.62 6.56
N ARG A 189 12.35 -2.53 6.31
CA ARG A 189 10.90 -2.43 6.50
C ARG A 189 10.25 -1.82 5.29
N TYR A 190 9.17 -2.44 4.88
CA TYR A 190 8.30 -1.91 3.85
C TYR A 190 6.87 -2.39 4.12
N ILE A 191 5.88 -1.57 3.80
CA ILE A 191 4.49 -1.87 4.10
C ILE A 191 4.06 -3.09 3.29
N GLY A 192 3.45 -4.08 3.96
CA GLY A 192 3.02 -5.34 3.34
C GLY A 192 4.12 -6.39 3.20
N TYR A 193 5.29 -6.20 3.82
CA TYR A 193 6.39 -7.17 3.78
C TYR A 193 6.87 -7.54 5.18
N GLU A 194 7.32 -8.78 5.33
CA GLU A 194 8.00 -9.25 6.53
C GLU A 194 9.27 -8.40 6.77
N THR A 195 9.49 -7.97 8.01
CA THR A 195 10.71 -7.23 8.37
C THR A 195 11.93 -8.13 8.15
N LYS A 196 12.91 -7.65 7.38
CA LYS A 196 14.11 -8.43 7.04
C LYS A 196 15.31 -7.92 7.82
N HIS A 197 15.97 -8.82 8.54
CA HIS A 197 17.23 -8.55 9.23
C HIS A 197 18.41 -9.12 8.42
N VAL A 198 19.39 -8.28 8.08
CA VAL A 198 20.54 -8.66 7.25
C VAL A 198 21.85 -8.29 7.93
N LYS A 199 22.77 -9.25 8.07
CA LYS A 199 24.12 -9.02 8.57
C LYS A 199 25.07 -8.73 7.41
N VAL A 200 25.76 -7.59 7.45
CA VAL A 200 26.69 -7.14 6.41
C VAL A 200 28.09 -7.05 6.98
N LYS A 201 29.09 -7.61 6.27
CA LYS A 201 30.51 -7.46 6.62
C LYS A 201 31.12 -6.30 5.85
N LEU A 202 31.84 -5.39 6.52
CA LEU A 202 32.39 -4.15 5.97
C LEU A 202 33.81 -4.32 5.38
N VAL A 203 34.04 -5.42 4.65
CA VAL A 203 35.39 -5.87 4.27
C VAL A 203 35.84 -5.28 2.93
N ARG A 204 34.93 -5.07 1.96
CA ARG A 204 35.20 -4.45 0.64
C ARG A 204 33.93 -3.81 0.07
N ASP A 205 34.12 -2.94 -0.91
CA ASP A 205 33.04 -2.37 -1.72
C ASP A 205 32.36 -3.50 -2.51
N GLY A 206 31.03 -3.55 -2.42
CA GLY A 206 30.23 -4.57 -3.06
C GLY A 206 28.75 -4.28 -2.92
N VAL A 207 27.96 -4.75 -3.89
CA VAL A 207 26.50 -4.55 -3.92
C VAL A 207 25.83 -5.76 -3.28
N ILE A 208 24.96 -5.48 -2.30
CA ILE A 208 24.21 -6.50 -1.56
C ILE A 208 22.83 -6.64 -2.18
N PHE A 209 22.46 -7.85 -2.59
CA PHE A 209 21.11 -8.13 -3.08
C PHE A 209 20.25 -8.70 -1.95
N ILE A 210 19.15 -8.02 -1.66
CA ILE A 210 18.24 -8.38 -0.56
C ILE A 210 16.86 -8.65 -1.16
N LYS A 211 16.31 -9.82 -0.83
CA LYS A 211 14.94 -10.20 -1.17
C LYS A 211 14.05 -10.05 0.05
N MET A 212 12.97 -9.29 -0.08
CA MET A 212 11.93 -9.21 0.94
C MET A 212 10.78 -10.13 0.56
N LYS A 213 10.17 -10.74 1.57
CA LYS A 213 9.00 -11.59 1.40
C LYS A 213 7.77 -10.77 1.80
N MET A 214 6.77 -10.73 0.94
CA MET A 214 5.47 -10.13 1.26
C MET A 214 4.90 -10.83 2.51
N ASP A 215 4.34 -10.06 3.45
CA ASP A 215 3.64 -10.62 4.60
C ASP A 215 2.42 -11.39 4.04
N SER A 216 2.44 -12.70 4.25
CA SER A 216 1.89 -13.72 3.35
C SER A 216 0.47 -13.45 2.85
N TYR A 217 0.24 -13.70 1.57
CA TYR A 217 -1.12 -13.79 1.05
C TYR A 217 -1.81 -15.05 1.56
N VAL A 218 -3.00 -14.92 2.13
CA VAL A 218 -3.82 -16.09 2.45
C VAL A 218 -4.71 -16.37 1.26
N LEU A 219 -4.56 -17.57 0.72
CA LEU A 219 -5.40 -18.15 -0.31
C LEU A 219 -6.38 -19.08 0.39
N GLY A 220 -7.65 -19.13 0.01
CA GLY A 220 -8.58 -20.12 0.56
C GLY A 220 -10.04 -19.76 0.40
N GLY A 221 -10.91 -20.74 0.66
CA GLY A 221 -12.36 -20.54 0.61
C GLY A 221 -12.79 -19.52 1.66
N LEU A 222 -13.47 -18.47 1.24
CA LEU A 222 -13.84 -17.37 2.13
C LEU A 222 -15.11 -17.73 2.91
N ALA A 223 -15.04 -17.61 4.23
CA ALA A 223 -16.19 -17.62 5.11
C ALA A 223 -16.43 -16.19 5.61
N ILE A 224 -17.58 -15.63 5.26
CA ILE A 224 -17.96 -14.28 5.70
C ILE A 224 -18.82 -14.43 6.94
N ILE A 225 -18.34 -13.90 8.06
CA ILE A 225 -19.12 -13.88 9.30
C ILE A 225 -19.79 -12.51 9.41
N GLU A 226 -21.10 -12.50 9.21
CA GLU A 226 -21.96 -11.36 9.53
C GLU A 226 -22.05 -11.24 11.05
N GLN A 227 -21.76 -10.04 11.59
CA GLN A 227 -21.98 -9.81 13.01
C GLN A 227 -23.45 -9.47 13.25
N PRO A 228 -24.18 -10.19 14.12
CA PRO A 228 -25.55 -9.83 14.45
C PRO A 228 -25.55 -8.46 15.11
N THR A 229 -26.48 -7.62 14.66
CA THR A 229 -26.76 -6.30 15.21
C THR A 229 -27.14 -6.40 16.68
N PHE A 230 -27.01 -5.28 17.40
CA PHE A 230 -27.39 -5.23 18.81
C PHE A 230 -28.84 -5.68 19.04
N LEU A 231 -29.76 -5.32 18.13
CA LEU A 231 -31.16 -5.73 18.18
C LEU A 231 -31.35 -7.22 17.91
N GLU A 232 -30.62 -7.79 16.95
CA GLU A 232 -30.66 -9.24 16.67
C GLU A 232 -30.11 -10.10 17.82
N ARG A 233 -29.12 -9.58 18.56
CA ARG A 233 -28.61 -10.26 19.76
C ARG A 233 -29.65 -10.26 20.90
N ILE A 234 -30.41 -9.17 21.02
CA ILE A 234 -31.46 -9.06 22.04
C ILE A 234 -32.67 -9.93 21.67
N SER A 235 -33.09 -9.96 20.40
CA SER A 235 -34.23 -10.79 19.98
C SER A 235 -33.96 -12.28 20.21
N GLN A 236 -32.73 -12.76 19.97
CA GLN A 236 -32.33 -14.14 20.26
C GLN A 236 -32.38 -14.48 21.76
N LEU A 237 -32.13 -13.51 22.64
CA LEU A 237 -32.23 -13.69 24.10
C LEU A 237 -33.68 -13.66 24.62
N LEU A 238 -34.59 -13.00 23.90
CA LEU A 238 -36.01 -12.89 24.26
C LEU A 238 -36.88 -13.99 23.63
N SER A 239 -36.34 -14.76 22.68
CA SER A 239 -37.06 -15.80 21.93
C SER A 239 -36.68 -17.23 22.34
N GLY A 240 -35.93 -17.38 23.44
CA GLY A 240 -35.60 -18.67 24.07
C GLY A 240 -36.11 -18.71 25.50
#